data_AF-A0A674NAA9-F1
#
_entry.id   AF-A0A674NAA9-F1
#
_cell.length_a   1.000
_cell.length_b   1.000
_cell.length_c   1.000
_cell.angle_alpha   90.00
_cell.angle_beta   90.00
_cell.angle_gamma   90.00
#
_symmetry.space_group_name_H-M   'P 1'
#
loop_
_entity.id
_entity.type
_entity.pdbx_description
1 polymer ?
#
loop_
_entity_poly.entity_id
_entity_poly.type
_entity_poly.pdbx_seq_one_letter_code
_entity_poly.pdbx_strand_id
1 'polypeptide(L)'
;MMETLREVKRLRPKALWGVSPYPSCYSGDSSQTTLANYTGQCGAAEMALNDELLWLWKRCSALYPLLNLEKVQSGSADARLYLSSQIKEALRVSSLASSAFDLPVFPLVKSFYSSTNTFLSQADLVSTIGESAAMGTAGVVIWEKSETKTERECQDLAEFVTMVLGPYSSNVTTAARLCSASLCQGKGRCVRQNPNSSAYLHLPTPSEAAEKATGKPEEEKATEELEGTTNTAEPDPAEIWKKDFQCQWYKTADGDVSDQLSPKDGAAASVGGEQVDALRSTTASSVAATKAASVSGSPQPSPAAPTDGGPRQVGAPTLTALLLLTAVGLCVEP
;
A
#
# COMPACT_ATOMS: atom_id res chain seq x y z
N MET A 1 21.36 -5.27 -10.87
CA MET A 1 19.99 -5.42 -10.32
C MET A 1 19.73 -6.84 -9.81
N MET A 2 19.60 -7.88 -10.65
CA MET A 2 19.19 -9.23 -10.18
C MET A 2 20.07 -9.80 -9.06
N GLU A 3 21.39 -9.92 -9.28
CA GLU A 3 22.29 -10.46 -8.24
C GLU A 3 22.45 -9.53 -7.04
N THR A 4 22.31 -8.22 -7.24
CA THR A 4 22.24 -7.24 -6.14
C THR A 4 21.06 -7.55 -5.22
N LEU A 5 19.85 -7.71 -5.77
CA LEU A 5 18.63 -8.05 -5.01
C LEU A 5 18.74 -9.43 -4.35
N ARG A 6 19.36 -10.40 -5.02
CA ARG A 6 19.64 -11.72 -4.44
C ARG A 6 20.52 -11.60 -3.20
N GLU A 7 21.61 -10.87 -3.29
CA GLU A 7 22.60 -10.78 -2.22
C GLU A 7 22.11 -9.94 -1.03
N VAL A 8 21.44 -8.81 -1.26
CA VAL A 8 20.87 -8.01 -0.16
C VAL A 8 19.76 -8.77 0.58
N LYS A 9 18.92 -9.55 -0.13
CA LYS A 9 17.93 -10.45 0.50
C LYS A 9 18.60 -11.59 1.26
N ARG A 10 19.73 -12.14 0.78
CA ARG A 10 20.53 -13.14 1.51
C ARG A 10 21.13 -12.56 2.80
N LEU A 11 21.65 -11.34 2.74
CA LEU A 11 22.29 -10.64 3.88
C LEU A 11 21.28 -10.10 4.90
N ARG A 12 20.08 -9.72 4.46
CA ARG A 12 19.01 -9.14 5.30
C ARG A 12 17.64 -9.69 4.87
N PRO A 13 17.33 -10.96 5.18
CA PRO A 13 16.11 -11.64 4.69
C PRO A 13 14.81 -11.13 5.28
N LYS A 14 14.84 -10.37 6.38
CA LYS A 14 13.67 -9.72 6.99
C LYS A 14 13.43 -8.28 6.50
N ALA A 15 14.33 -7.72 5.69
CA ALA A 15 14.19 -6.37 5.16
C ALA A 15 13.40 -6.37 3.84
N LEU A 16 12.65 -5.30 3.62
CA LEU A 16 11.84 -5.10 2.43
C LEU A 16 12.71 -4.48 1.33
N TRP A 17 13.18 -5.33 0.42
CA TRP A 17 14.01 -4.94 -0.71
C TRP A 17 13.19 -4.69 -1.97
N GLY A 18 13.53 -3.63 -2.70
CA GLY A 18 13.01 -3.30 -4.02
C GLY A 18 13.94 -2.34 -4.74
N VAL A 19 13.55 -1.85 -5.92
CA VAL A 19 14.33 -0.88 -6.70
C VAL A 19 13.46 0.35 -6.94
N SER A 20 13.89 1.50 -6.43
CA SER A 20 13.29 2.80 -6.75
C SER A 20 13.82 3.30 -8.10
N PRO A 21 13.01 4.02 -8.91
CA PRO A 21 11.62 4.43 -8.69
C PRO A 21 10.59 3.48 -9.33
N TYR A 22 10.80 2.15 -9.28
CA TYR A 22 10.01 1.19 -10.06
C TYR A 22 8.77 0.64 -9.34
N PRO A 23 7.69 0.29 -10.08
CA PRO A 23 7.54 0.48 -11.54
C PRO A 23 7.30 1.94 -11.92
N SER A 24 7.57 2.29 -13.18
CA SER A 24 7.26 3.61 -13.75
C SER A 24 6.02 3.50 -14.63
N CYS A 25 5.17 4.53 -14.60
CA CYS A 25 3.96 4.59 -15.42
C CYS A 25 4.02 5.64 -16.54
N TYR A 26 5.00 6.57 -16.48
CA TYR A 26 5.08 7.75 -17.36
C TYR A 26 6.51 8.05 -17.84
N SER A 27 7.39 7.04 -17.90
CA SER A 27 8.81 7.18 -18.30
C SER A 27 9.61 8.27 -17.56
N GLY A 28 9.11 8.76 -16.42
CA GLY A 28 9.71 9.85 -15.64
C GLY A 28 9.34 11.27 -16.10
N ASP A 29 8.55 11.43 -17.17
CA ASP A 29 8.13 12.73 -17.68
C ASP A 29 6.69 13.07 -17.27
N SER A 30 6.57 14.07 -16.41
CA SER A 30 5.30 14.62 -15.95
C SER A 30 4.68 15.62 -16.94
N SER A 31 5.42 16.06 -17.98
CA SER A 31 4.91 16.98 -19.01
C SER A 31 3.69 16.41 -19.76
N GLN A 32 3.54 15.09 -19.78
CA GLN A 32 2.42 14.37 -20.38
C GLN A 32 1.05 14.83 -19.84
N THR A 33 0.96 15.33 -18.61
CA THR A 33 -0.29 15.88 -18.05
C THR A 33 -0.73 17.18 -18.73
N THR A 34 0.10 17.81 -19.56
CA THR A 34 -0.23 19.05 -20.29
C THR A 34 -0.75 18.79 -21.71
N LEU A 35 -0.78 17.52 -22.14
CA LEU A 35 -1.30 17.13 -23.45
C LEU A 35 -2.83 17.16 -23.45
N ALA A 36 -3.44 17.76 -24.48
CA ALA A 36 -4.89 17.92 -24.59
C ALA A 36 -5.69 16.61 -24.67
N ASN A 37 -5.01 15.48 -24.90
CA ASN A 37 -5.56 14.13 -24.93
C ASN A 37 -5.12 13.28 -23.72
N TYR A 38 -4.65 13.90 -22.63
CA TYR A 38 -4.26 13.18 -21.42
C TYR A 38 -5.47 12.47 -20.79
N THR A 39 -5.43 11.13 -20.77
CA THR A 39 -6.53 10.29 -20.27
C THR A 39 -6.41 9.95 -18.79
N GLY A 40 -5.30 10.34 -18.15
CA GLY A 40 -4.99 9.87 -16.82
C GLY A 40 -4.63 8.39 -16.73
N GLN A 41 -4.41 7.68 -17.84
CA GLN A 41 -4.05 6.25 -17.86
C GLN A 41 -2.54 6.05 -18.04
N CYS A 42 -2.06 4.85 -17.70
CA CYS A 42 -0.69 4.43 -17.93
C CYS A 42 -0.43 4.18 -19.42
N GLY A 43 0.78 4.50 -19.91
CA GLY A 43 1.16 4.21 -21.29
C GLY A 43 1.20 2.70 -21.56
N ALA A 44 0.61 2.24 -22.67
CA ALA A 44 0.60 0.81 -23.00
C ALA A 44 2.01 0.23 -23.20
N ALA A 45 2.96 1.05 -23.66
CA ALA A 45 4.38 0.69 -23.78
C ALA A 45 5.04 0.53 -22.39
N GLU A 46 4.81 1.47 -21.47
CA GLU A 46 5.27 1.39 -20.08
C GLU A 46 4.70 0.17 -19.35
N MET A 47 3.40 -0.13 -19.52
CA MET A 47 2.79 -1.33 -18.96
C MET A 47 3.39 -2.63 -19.52
N ALA A 48 3.63 -2.70 -20.83
CA ALA A 48 4.26 -3.85 -21.47
C ALA A 48 5.71 -4.04 -21.00
N LEU A 49 6.49 -2.95 -20.87
CA LEU A 49 7.83 -2.99 -20.30
C LEU A 49 7.81 -3.46 -18.84
N ASN A 50 6.84 -3.01 -18.04
CA ASN A 50 6.65 -3.49 -16.68
C ASN A 50 6.30 -4.99 -16.63
N ASP A 51 5.59 -5.53 -17.63
CA ASP A 51 5.31 -6.97 -17.72
C ASP A 51 6.58 -7.78 -18.07
N GLU A 52 7.44 -7.27 -18.97
CA GLU A 52 8.76 -7.86 -19.26
C GLU A 52 9.68 -7.88 -18.03
N LEU A 53 9.52 -6.91 -17.12
CA LEU A 53 10.23 -6.82 -15.85
C LEU A 53 9.74 -7.81 -14.77
N LEU A 54 8.94 -8.82 -15.12
CA LEU A 54 8.51 -9.88 -14.19
C LEU A 54 9.66 -10.53 -13.38
N TRP A 55 10.86 -10.63 -13.96
CA TRP A 55 12.05 -11.13 -13.26
C TRP A 55 12.48 -10.24 -12.09
N LEU A 56 12.23 -8.92 -12.17
CA LEU A 56 12.55 -7.93 -11.15
C LEU A 56 11.55 -8.06 -9.99
N TRP A 57 10.25 -8.08 -10.29
CA TRP A 57 9.19 -8.22 -9.28
C TRP A 57 9.36 -9.51 -8.48
N LYS A 58 9.66 -10.64 -9.14
CA LYS A 58 9.99 -11.93 -8.50
C LYS A 58 11.24 -11.91 -7.60
N ARG A 59 12.12 -10.93 -7.77
CA ARG A 59 13.32 -10.74 -6.93
C ARG A 59 13.10 -9.74 -5.80
N CYS A 60 12.21 -8.78 -5.96
CA CYS A 60 11.79 -7.85 -4.91
C CYS A 60 11.08 -8.53 -3.73
N SER A 61 10.78 -7.74 -2.71
CA SER A 61 9.93 -8.05 -1.54
C SER A 61 9.07 -6.85 -1.13
N ALA A 62 9.26 -5.70 -1.78
CA ALA A 62 8.40 -4.52 -1.76
C ALA A 62 8.61 -3.72 -3.06
N LEU A 63 7.70 -2.82 -3.37
CA LEU A 63 7.78 -1.90 -4.53
C LEU A 63 7.84 -0.44 -4.06
N TYR A 64 8.58 0.38 -4.81
CA TYR A 64 8.91 1.77 -4.43
C TYR A 64 8.76 2.71 -5.64
N PRO A 65 7.53 2.91 -6.16
CA PRO A 65 7.27 3.89 -7.21
C PRO A 65 7.51 5.31 -6.69
N LEU A 66 7.93 6.23 -7.56
CA LEU A 66 8.07 7.65 -7.21
C LEU A 66 6.76 8.40 -7.44
N LEU A 67 6.36 9.21 -6.46
CA LEU A 67 5.28 10.18 -6.56
C LEU A 67 5.87 11.58 -6.44
N ASN A 68 5.92 12.30 -7.56
CA ASN A 68 6.36 13.67 -7.69
C ASN A 68 5.32 14.49 -8.48
N LEU A 69 5.38 15.82 -8.35
CA LEU A 69 4.55 16.76 -9.08
C LEU A 69 5.37 17.97 -9.51
N GLU A 70 4.95 18.61 -10.59
CA GLU A 70 5.38 19.96 -10.97
C GLU A 70 4.50 21.03 -10.35
N LYS A 71 5.03 22.23 -10.09
CA LYS A 71 4.22 23.27 -9.42
C LYS A 71 3.02 23.71 -10.26
N VAL A 72 3.16 23.66 -11.59
CA VAL A 72 2.07 23.96 -12.56
C VAL A 72 0.91 22.96 -12.48
N GLN A 73 1.12 21.77 -11.92
CA GLN A 73 0.11 20.73 -11.75
C GLN A 73 -0.64 20.82 -10.41
N SER A 74 -0.20 21.68 -9.50
CA SER A 74 -0.69 21.77 -8.12
C SER A 74 -2.22 21.91 -8.06
N GLY A 75 -2.88 20.95 -7.38
CA GLY A 75 -4.33 20.92 -7.21
C GLY A 75 -5.16 20.57 -8.47
N SER A 76 -4.53 20.19 -9.59
CA SER A 76 -5.28 19.86 -10.82
C SER A 76 -5.86 18.44 -10.81
N ALA A 77 -6.94 18.23 -11.56
CA ALA A 77 -7.53 16.90 -11.74
C ALA A 77 -6.55 15.94 -12.44
N ASP A 78 -5.76 16.43 -13.39
CA ASP A 78 -4.77 15.65 -14.14
C ASP A 78 -3.59 15.21 -13.26
N ALA A 79 -3.17 16.04 -12.31
CA ALA A 79 -2.16 15.70 -11.31
C ALA A 79 -2.62 14.53 -10.42
N ARG A 80 -3.88 14.56 -9.99
CA ARG A 80 -4.50 13.48 -9.22
C ARG A 80 -4.62 12.20 -10.05
N LEU A 81 -4.97 12.30 -11.33
CA LEU A 81 -5.00 11.14 -12.24
C LEU A 81 -3.60 10.54 -12.47
N TYR A 82 -2.59 11.37 -12.70
CA TYR A 82 -1.18 10.97 -12.85
C TYR A 82 -0.69 10.15 -11.65
N LEU A 83 -0.88 10.68 -10.45
CA LEU A 83 -0.49 10.00 -9.21
C LEU A 83 -1.30 8.72 -8.98
N SER A 84 -2.62 8.77 -9.20
CA SER A 84 -3.50 7.58 -9.11
C SER A 84 -3.03 6.48 -10.05
N SER A 85 -2.69 6.79 -11.30
CA SER A 85 -2.21 5.79 -12.27
C SER A 85 -0.84 5.21 -11.96
N GLN A 86 0.08 6.02 -11.43
CA GLN A 86 1.36 5.52 -10.94
C GLN A 86 1.20 4.58 -9.73
N ILE A 87 0.18 4.79 -8.88
CA ILE A 87 -0.18 3.87 -7.78
C ILE A 87 -0.89 2.61 -8.32
N LYS A 88 -1.83 2.76 -9.26
CA LYS A 88 -2.54 1.65 -9.94
C LYS A 88 -1.56 0.68 -10.58
N GLU A 89 -0.56 1.18 -11.30
CA GLU A 89 0.44 0.34 -11.95
C GLU A 89 1.33 -0.40 -10.93
N ALA A 90 1.71 0.27 -9.83
CA ALA A 90 2.46 -0.37 -8.75
C ALA A 90 1.67 -1.50 -8.06
N LEU A 91 0.36 -1.31 -7.85
CA LEU A 91 -0.52 -2.36 -7.33
C LEU A 91 -0.80 -3.46 -8.36
N ARG A 92 -0.84 -3.15 -9.66
CA ARG A 92 -0.97 -4.16 -10.73
C ARG A 92 0.23 -5.10 -10.71
N VAL A 93 1.45 -4.57 -10.82
CA VAL A 93 2.66 -5.41 -10.89
C VAL A 93 3.00 -6.11 -9.57
N SER A 94 2.49 -5.62 -8.43
CA SER A 94 2.67 -6.30 -7.13
C SER A 94 2.03 -7.69 -7.10
N SER A 95 0.93 -7.88 -7.84
CA SER A 95 0.25 -9.17 -8.01
C SER A 95 0.93 -10.08 -9.04
N LEU A 96 1.59 -9.52 -10.07
CA LEU A 96 2.24 -10.28 -11.14
C LEU A 96 3.40 -11.15 -10.65
N ALA A 97 4.04 -10.79 -9.52
CA ALA A 97 5.18 -11.50 -8.95
C ALA A 97 4.92 -13.01 -8.73
N SER A 98 3.66 -13.47 -8.73
CA SER A 98 3.29 -14.89 -8.60
C SER A 98 3.77 -15.51 -7.27
N SER A 99 3.97 -14.67 -6.25
CA SER A 99 4.22 -15.07 -4.87
C SER A 99 2.90 -15.47 -4.19
N ALA A 100 2.97 -16.11 -3.02
CA ALA A 100 1.79 -16.43 -2.22
C ALA A 100 0.96 -15.18 -1.79
N PHE A 101 1.59 -14.00 -1.84
CA PHE A 101 1.04 -12.71 -1.44
C PHE A 101 1.49 -11.64 -2.43
N ASP A 102 0.68 -10.59 -2.61
CA ASP A 102 1.06 -9.40 -3.37
C ASP A 102 2.24 -8.68 -2.68
N LEU A 103 3.13 -8.07 -3.47
CA LEU A 103 4.22 -7.27 -2.90
C LEU A 103 3.67 -6.01 -2.20
N PRO A 104 4.09 -5.70 -0.97
CA PRO A 104 3.72 -4.44 -0.32
C PRO A 104 4.32 -3.24 -1.09
N VAL A 105 3.46 -2.28 -1.42
CA VAL A 105 3.83 -1.07 -2.15
C VAL A 105 4.04 0.07 -1.15
N PHE A 106 5.17 0.78 -1.26
CA PHE A 106 5.49 1.98 -0.48
C PHE A 106 5.91 3.10 -1.42
N PRO A 107 4.96 3.92 -1.91
CA PRO A 107 5.29 5.03 -2.78
C PRO A 107 6.22 6.03 -2.09
N LEU A 108 7.25 6.47 -2.83
CA LEU A 108 8.18 7.51 -2.41
C LEU A 108 7.53 8.86 -2.72
N VAL A 109 7.00 9.53 -1.71
CA VAL A 109 6.37 10.83 -1.86
C VAL A 109 7.42 11.92 -1.72
N LYS A 110 7.64 12.68 -2.79
CA LYS A 110 8.48 13.87 -2.76
C LYS A 110 7.71 15.02 -2.08
N SER A 111 8.24 15.55 -0.98
CA SER A 111 7.58 16.60 -0.17
C SER A 111 7.51 17.98 -0.86
N PHE A 112 8.21 18.17 -1.98
CA PHE A 112 8.32 19.42 -2.73
C PHE A 112 8.10 19.22 -4.24
N TYR A 113 7.58 20.25 -4.91
CA TYR A 113 7.43 20.22 -6.37
C TYR A 113 8.80 20.22 -7.06
N SER A 114 8.91 19.49 -8.16
CA SER A 114 10.18 19.26 -8.85
C SER A 114 10.82 20.51 -9.46
N SER A 115 10.02 21.47 -9.92
CA SER A 115 10.49 22.71 -10.55
C SER A 115 10.84 23.85 -9.59
N THR A 116 10.30 23.86 -8.36
CA THR A 116 10.30 25.07 -7.52
C THR A 116 10.87 24.91 -6.12
N ASN A 117 11.20 23.68 -5.68
CA ASN A 117 11.61 23.35 -4.30
C ASN A 117 10.62 23.82 -3.20
N THR A 118 9.42 24.27 -3.55
CA THR A 118 8.36 24.63 -2.60
C THR A 118 7.60 23.39 -2.18
N PHE A 119 7.16 23.35 -0.92
CA PHE A 119 6.45 22.19 -0.35
C PHE A 119 5.08 21.95 -0.99
N LEU A 120 4.67 20.68 -1.05
CA LEU A 120 3.34 20.29 -1.56
C LEU A 120 2.22 20.92 -0.74
N SER A 121 1.18 21.40 -1.43
CA SER A 121 -0.06 21.83 -0.80
C SER A 121 -0.78 20.66 -0.12
N GLN A 122 -1.67 20.94 0.83
CA GLN A 122 -2.50 19.90 1.45
C GLN A 122 -3.34 19.13 0.41
N ALA A 123 -3.82 19.78 -0.66
CA ALA A 123 -4.55 19.11 -1.75
C ALA A 123 -3.66 18.14 -2.55
N ASP A 124 -2.37 18.46 -2.69
CA ASP A 124 -1.38 17.60 -3.34
C ASP A 124 -0.92 16.46 -2.39
N LEU A 125 -0.92 16.69 -1.06
CA LEU A 125 -0.78 15.62 -0.07
C LEU A 125 -1.98 14.65 -0.08
N VAL A 126 -3.20 15.14 -0.35
CA VAL A 126 -4.37 14.28 -0.60
C VAL A 126 -4.17 13.44 -1.87
N SER A 127 -3.70 14.06 -2.96
CA SER A 127 -3.47 13.36 -4.23
C SER A 127 -2.29 12.37 -4.19
N THR A 128 -1.37 12.49 -3.22
CA THR A 128 -0.22 11.58 -3.03
C THR A 128 -0.46 10.58 -1.90
N ILE A 129 -0.38 11.02 -0.64
CA ILE A 129 -0.49 10.18 0.57
C ILE A 129 -1.93 9.68 0.74
N GLY A 130 -2.92 10.56 0.55
CA GLY A 130 -4.34 10.21 0.65
C GLY A 130 -4.75 9.15 -0.37
N GLU A 131 -4.39 9.34 -1.64
CA GLU A 131 -4.63 8.38 -2.73
C GLU A 131 -3.91 7.04 -2.46
N SER A 132 -2.66 7.09 -1.99
CA SER A 132 -1.91 5.88 -1.61
C SER A 132 -2.61 5.08 -0.51
N ALA A 133 -3.12 5.74 0.53
CA ALA A 133 -3.87 5.09 1.61
C ALA A 133 -5.22 4.56 1.12
N ALA A 134 -5.99 5.36 0.38
CA ALA A 134 -7.29 4.96 -0.16
C ALA A 134 -7.20 3.76 -1.12
N MET A 135 -6.10 3.66 -1.87
CA MET A 135 -5.82 2.55 -2.78
C MET A 135 -5.23 1.30 -2.10
N GLY A 136 -4.99 1.30 -0.79
CA GLY A 136 -4.50 0.12 -0.08
C GLY A 136 -3.00 -0.17 -0.25
N THR A 137 -2.17 0.86 -0.47
CA THR A 137 -0.71 0.70 -0.35
C THR A 137 -0.33 0.29 1.09
N ALA A 138 0.87 -0.28 1.28
CA ALA A 138 1.33 -0.71 2.61
C ALA A 138 1.82 0.45 3.49
N GLY A 139 1.96 1.65 2.92
CA GLY A 139 2.42 2.88 3.55
C GLY A 139 3.00 3.81 2.50
N VAL A 140 3.64 4.89 2.93
CA VAL A 140 4.41 5.81 2.07
C VAL A 140 5.79 6.06 2.69
N VAL A 141 6.75 6.46 1.87
CA VAL A 141 8.06 6.94 2.34
C VAL A 141 8.20 8.40 1.91
N ILE A 142 8.31 9.32 2.88
CA ILE A 142 8.61 10.72 2.56
C ILE A 142 10.07 10.79 2.14
N TRP A 143 10.28 11.14 0.88
CA TRP A 143 11.59 11.14 0.24
C TRP A 143 12.01 12.56 -0.14
N GLU A 144 13.25 12.89 0.24
CA GLU A 144 13.91 14.12 -0.15
C GLU A 144 15.29 13.79 -0.72
N LYS A 145 15.71 14.58 -1.71
CA LYS A 145 17.09 14.52 -2.18
C LYS A 145 17.98 15.14 -1.11
N SER A 146 19.08 14.46 -0.79
CA SER A 146 20.08 14.98 0.13
C SER A 146 20.84 16.15 -0.50
N GLU A 147 20.41 17.36 -0.19
CA GLU A 147 21.10 18.61 -0.54
C GLU A 147 21.37 19.39 0.75
N THR A 148 22.45 20.17 0.78
CA THR A 148 22.80 21.02 1.93
C THR A 148 21.78 22.14 2.04
N LYS A 149 20.97 22.10 3.09
CA LYS A 149 19.96 23.13 3.37
C LYS A 149 20.56 24.27 4.19
N THR A 150 20.10 25.48 3.94
CA THR A 150 20.31 26.63 4.81
C THR A 150 19.47 26.52 6.08
N GLU A 151 19.84 27.24 7.13
CA GLU A 151 19.06 27.35 8.37
C GLU A 151 17.59 27.73 8.09
N ARG A 152 17.36 28.64 7.12
CA ARG A 152 16.03 29.07 6.71
C ARG A 152 15.22 27.94 6.07
N GLU A 153 15.80 27.20 5.13
CA GLU A 153 15.11 26.06 4.49
C GLU A 153 14.81 24.94 5.50
N CYS A 154 15.60 24.82 6.57
CA CYS A 154 15.32 23.93 7.69
C CYS A 154 14.20 24.45 8.61
N GLN A 155 14.11 25.76 8.84
CA GLN A 155 12.97 26.39 9.53
C GLN A 155 11.66 26.24 8.73
N ASP A 156 11.70 26.53 7.43
CA ASP A 156 10.56 26.37 6.51
C ASP A 156 10.10 24.90 6.45
N LEU A 157 11.04 23.94 6.45
CA LEU A 157 10.74 22.51 6.54
C LEU A 157 10.09 22.14 7.89
N ALA A 158 10.63 22.65 9.01
CA ALA A 158 10.08 22.38 10.34
C ALA A 158 8.66 22.92 10.48
N GLU A 159 8.37 24.11 9.94
CA GLU A 159 7.03 24.67 9.86
C GLU A 159 6.12 23.81 8.97
N PHE A 160 6.54 23.43 7.76
CA PHE A 160 5.76 22.56 6.88
C PHE A 160 5.43 21.20 7.51
N VAL A 161 6.40 20.57 8.18
CA VAL A 161 6.20 19.31 8.90
C VAL A 161 5.22 19.49 10.05
N THR A 162 5.33 20.57 10.82
CA THR A 162 4.49 20.82 12.00
C THR A 162 3.06 21.22 11.64
N MET A 163 2.90 22.08 10.63
CA MET A 163 1.61 22.72 10.30
C MET A 163 0.81 21.96 9.23
N VAL A 164 1.47 21.23 8.32
CA VAL A 164 0.81 20.65 7.14
C VAL A 164 1.01 19.13 7.06
N LEU A 165 2.25 18.66 6.88
CA LEU A 165 2.52 17.25 6.60
C LEU A 165 2.21 16.34 7.80
N GLY A 166 2.61 16.75 9.02
CA GLY A 166 2.38 16.00 10.26
C GLY A 166 0.90 15.83 10.59
N PRO A 167 0.11 16.91 10.69
CA PRO A 167 -1.34 16.83 10.93
C PRO A 167 -2.07 16.01 9.88
N TYR A 168 -1.75 16.19 8.59
CA TYR A 168 -2.38 15.43 7.51
C TYR A 168 -2.01 13.94 7.56
N SER A 169 -0.74 13.60 7.79
CA SER A 169 -0.28 12.21 7.92
C SER A 169 -0.91 11.52 9.13
N SER A 170 -1.08 12.24 10.24
CA SER A 170 -1.76 11.76 11.44
C SER A 170 -3.23 11.43 11.18
N ASN A 171 -3.95 12.32 10.47
CA ASN A 171 -5.34 12.12 10.07
C ASN A 171 -5.49 10.84 9.23
N VAL A 172 -4.75 10.72 8.12
CA VAL A 172 -4.83 9.56 7.21
C VAL A 172 -4.44 8.26 7.92
N THR A 173 -3.36 8.29 8.72
CA THR A 173 -2.89 7.10 9.46
C THR A 173 -3.92 6.63 10.50
N THR A 174 -4.55 7.56 11.21
CA THR A 174 -5.57 7.25 12.21
C THR A 174 -6.84 6.73 11.53
N ALA A 175 -7.28 7.35 10.45
CA ALA A 175 -8.44 6.90 9.66
C ALA A 175 -8.23 5.49 9.09
N ALA A 176 -7.07 5.21 8.49
CA ALA A 176 -6.74 3.88 7.97
C ALA A 176 -6.70 2.81 9.08
N ARG A 177 -6.17 3.16 10.27
CA ARG A 177 -6.18 2.27 11.44
C ARG A 177 -7.59 2.01 11.97
N LEU A 178 -8.41 3.04 12.11
CA LEU A 178 -9.80 2.92 12.58
C LEU A 178 -10.64 2.10 11.59
N CYS A 179 -10.54 2.38 10.29
CA CYS A 179 -11.21 1.62 9.25
C CYS A 179 -10.76 0.14 9.24
N SER A 180 -9.47 -0.12 9.39
CA SER A 180 -8.95 -1.50 9.54
C SER A 180 -9.57 -2.21 10.75
N ALA A 181 -9.70 -1.52 11.89
CA ALA A 181 -10.29 -2.09 13.09
C ALA A 181 -11.81 -2.33 12.95
N SER A 182 -12.56 -1.36 12.44
CA SER A 182 -14.03 -1.39 12.39
C SER A 182 -14.58 -2.21 11.21
N LEU A 183 -14.10 -1.95 9.99
CA LEU A 183 -14.57 -2.63 8.78
C LEU A 183 -13.87 -3.98 8.58
N CYS A 184 -12.58 -4.08 8.93
CA CYS A 184 -11.72 -5.24 8.62
C CYS A 184 -11.21 -6.00 9.86
N GLN A 185 -11.86 -5.83 11.02
CA GLN A 185 -11.56 -6.58 12.27
C GLN A 185 -10.07 -6.54 12.71
N GLY A 186 -9.29 -5.56 12.27
CA GLY A 186 -7.83 -5.49 12.43
C GLY A 186 -7.04 -6.53 11.62
N LYS A 187 -7.69 -7.33 10.77
CA LYS A 187 -7.12 -8.43 9.96
C LYS A 187 -6.98 -8.08 8.48
N GLY A 188 -7.26 -6.84 8.08
CA GLY A 188 -7.11 -6.36 6.71
C GLY A 188 -6.97 -4.85 6.64
N ARG A 189 -6.67 -4.34 5.45
CA ARG A 189 -6.67 -2.90 5.15
C ARG A 189 -7.93 -2.52 4.38
N CYS A 190 -8.41 -1.31 4.61
CA CYS A 190 -9.46 -0.71 3.78
C CYS A 190 -8.89 -0.30 2.41
N VAL A 191 -9.63 -0.62 1.35
CA VAL A 191 -9.31 -0.28 -0.04
C VAL A 191 -10.56 0.28 -0.69
N ARG A 192 -10.43 1.37 -1.45
CA ARG A 192 -11.53 2.08 -2.11
C ARG A 192 -12.23 1.16 -3.12
N GLN A 193 -13.53 0.94 -2.96
CA GLN A 193 -14.34 0.02 -3.79
C GLN A 193 -14.31 0.41 -5.27
N ASN A 194 -14.44 1.72 -5.55
CA ASN A 194 -14.34 2.27 -6.90
C ASN A 194 -13.00 2.99 -7.09
N PRO A 195 -12.03 2.41 -7.84
CA PRO A 195 -10.71 3.01 -8.06
C PRO A 195 -10.71 4.38 -8.77
N ASN A 196 -11.85 4.82 -9.32
CA ASN A 196 -12.00 6.09 -10.02
C ASN A 196 -12.85 7.12 -9.23
N SER A 197 -13.38 6.74 -8.07
CA SER A 197 -14.06 7.68 -7.15
C SER A 197 -13.06 8.60 -6.43
N SER A 198 -13.57 9.67 -5.82
CA SER A 198 -12.79 10.63 -5.02
C SER A 198 -12.88 10.38 -3.51
N ALA A 199 -13.20 9.15 -3.09
CA ALA A 199 -13.23 8.80 -1.67
C ALA A 199 -11.79 8.66 -1.11
N TYR A 200 -11.59 9.14 0.11
CA TYR A 200 -10.31 9.13 0.83
C TYR A 200 -10.50 8.62 2.26
N LEU A 201 -9.46 7.98 2.81
CA LEU A 201 -9.43 7.60 4.23
C LEU A 201 -9.00 8.80 5.07
N HIS A 202 -9.97 9.65 5.40
CA HIS A 202 -9.82 10.74 6.37
C HIS A 202 -10.66 10.47 7.62
N LEU A 203 -10.26 11.08 8.73
CA LEU A 203 -11.11 11.14 9.93
C LEU A 203 -12.34 11.99 9.61
N PRO A 204 -13.54 11.55 10.00
CA PRO A 204 -14.75 12.36 9.82
C PRO A 204 -14.61 13.69 10.58
N THR A 205 -15.12 14.75 9.98
CA THR A 205 -15.29 16.01 10.71
C THR A 205 -16.38 15.85 11.79
N PRO A 206 -16.39 16.68 12.85
CA PRO A 206 -17.42 16.62 13.88
C PRO A 206 -18.85 16.78 13.33
N SER A 207 -19.02 17.50 12.21
CA SER A 207 -20.33 17.64 11.54
C SER A 207 -20.78 16.32 10.90
N GLU A 208 -19.91 15.65 10.16
CA GLU A 208 -20.22 14.36 9.51
C GLU A 208 -20.47 13.24 10.53
N ALA A 209 -19.77 13.28 11.67
CA ALA A 209 -20.02 12.39 12.79
C ALA A 209 -21.41 12.65 13.42
N ALA A 210 -21.79 13.92 13.63
CA ALA A 210 -23.09 14.29 14.18
C ALA A 210 -24.26 13.97 13.21
N GLU A 211 -24.10 14.25 11.92
CA GLU A 211 -25.13 13.95 10.91
C GLU A 211 -25.39 12.45 10.79
N LYS A 212 -24.34 11.62 10.77
CA LYS A 212 -24.50 10.15 10.78
C LYS A 212 -24.99 9.60 12.12
N ALA A 213 -24.77 10.30 13.24
CA ALA A 213 -25.31 9.92 14.55
C ALA A 213 -26.83 10.19 14.67
N THR A 214 -27.33 11.19 13.94
CA THR A 214 -28.71 11.69 14.10
C THR A 214 -29.66 11.15 13.02
N GLY A 215 -29.42 9.90 12.56
CA GLY A 215 -30.02 9.27 11.38
C GLY A 215 -31.44 9.72 11.02
N LYS A 216 -31.55 10.68 10.10
CA LYS A 216 -32.81 11.33 9.71
C LYS A 216 -33.07 11.13 8.22
N PRO A 217 -34.20 10.51 7.82
CA PRO A 217 -34.72 10.64 6.46
C PRO A 217 -35.19 12.08 6.21
N GLU A 218 -35.20 12.52 4.96
CA GLU A 218 -35.83 13.79 4.57
C GLU A 218 -37.35 13.79 4.84
N GLU A 219 -37.92 14.98 5.00
CA GLU A 219 -39.19 15.21 5.69
C GLU A 219 -40.46 14.76 4.93
N GLU A 220 -41.42 14.18 5.67
CA GLU A 220 -42.84 14.57 5.54
C GLU A 220 -43.54 14.65 6.92
N LYS A 221 -43.99 15.88 7.24
CA LYS A 221 -45.02 16.32 8.22
C LYS A 221 -45.43 15.47 9.44
N ALA A 222 -44.97 15.94 10.61
CA ALA A 222 -45.73 16.36 11.80
C ALA A 222 -46.86 15.49 12.43
N THR A 223 -46.62 15.06 13.69
CA THR A 223 -47.50 15.34 14.86
C THR A 223 -46.72 15.20 16.19
N GLU A 224 -47.35 15.58 17.31
CA GLU A 224 -46.75 15.89 18.64
C GLU A 224 -46.36 14.69 19.53
N GLU A 225 -45.50 15.00 20.52
CA GLU A 225 -45.25 14.35 21.83
C GLU A 225 -44.96 12.83 21.93
N LEU A 226 -43.78 12.48 22.45
CA LEU A 226 -43.62 12.05 23.85
C LEU A 226 -42.12 12.05 24.26
N GLU A 227 -41.83 12.34 25.53
CA GLU A 227 -40.48 12.22 26.09
C GLU A 227 -39.96 10.77 26.06
N GLY A 228 -38.74 10.59 25.56
CA GLY A 228 -38.02 9.31 25.62
C GLY A 228 -36.53 9.55 25.54
N THR A 229 -35.81 9.37 26.65
CA THR A 229 -34.35 9.40 26.69
C THR A 229 -33.78 8.17 26.00
N THR A 230 -33.69 8.22 24.66
CA THR A 230 -32.88 7.27 23.90
C THR A 230 -31.42 7.66 24.05
N ASN A 231 -30.62 6.79 24.66
CA ASN A 231 -29.17 6.85 24.50
C ASN A 231 -28.86 6.60 23.02
N THR A 232 -28.69 7.68 22.25
CA THR A 232 -28.24 7.59 20.86
C THR A 232 -26.82 7.00 20.89
N ALA A 233 -26.71 5.72 20.54
CA ALA A 233 -25.41 5.10 20.37
C ALA A 233 -24.63 5.90 19.31
N GLU A 234 -23.37 6.24 19.59
CA GLU A 234 -22.52 6.79 18.54
C GLU A 234 -22.55 5.85 17.33
N PRO A 235 -22.70 6.38 16.10
CA PRO A 235 -22.74 5.56 14.91
C PRO A 235 -21.41 4.82 14.81
N ASP A 236 -21.46 3.51 14.57
CA ASP A 236 -20.25 2.69 14.42
C ASP A 236 -19.33 3.36 13.38
N PRO A 237 -18.07 3.69 13.72
CA PRO A 237 -17.11 4.23 12.77
C PRO A 237 -16.97 3.39 11.48
N ALA A 238 -17.34 2.10 11.49
CA ALA A 238 -17.49 1.28 10.29
C ALA A 238 -18.43 1.90 9.24
N GLU A 239 -19.61 2.39 9.63
CA GLU A 239 -20.64 2.94 8.72
C GLU A 239 -20.16 4.21 7.99
N ILE A 240 -19.09 4.84 8.47
CA ILE A 240 -18.51 6.01 7.81
C ILE A 240 -17.81 5.60 6.51
N TRP A 241 -17.02 4.53 6.55
CA TRP A 241 -16.20 4.08 5.41
C TRP A 241 -16.82 2.92 4.60
N LYS A 242 -17.75 2.14 5.18
CA LYS A 242 -18.40 0.96 4.58
C LYS A 242 -19.06 1.21 3.21
N LYS A 243 -19.49 2.44 2.93
CA LYS A 243 -20.05 2.85 1.63
C LYS A 243 -19.01 2.85 0.51
N ASP A 244 -17.80 3.33 0.79
CA ASP A 244 -16.79 3.66 -0.23
C ASP A 244 -15.55 2.74 -0.17
N PHE A 245 -15.40 1.96 0.91
CA PHE A 245 -14.27 1.08 1.18
C PHE A 245 -14.70 -0.37 1.39
N GLN A 246 -13.82 -1.30 1.05
CA GLN A 246 -13.91 -2.74 1.28
C GLN A 246 -12.61 -3.26 1.90
N CYS A 247 -12.62 -4.47 2.44
CA CYS A 247 -11.43 -5.07 3.02
C CYS A 247 -10.59 -5.84 2.00
N GLN A 248 -9.29 -5.52 1.94
CA GLN A 248 -8.27 -6.44 1.46
C GLN A 248 -7.64 -7.11 2.68
N TRP A 249 -7.99 -8.38 2.90
CA TRP A 249 -7.54 -9.16 4.05
C TRP A 249 -6.03 -9.44 4.00
N TYR A 250 -5.39 -9.41 5.17
CA TYR A 250 -4.02 -9.88 5.31
C TYR A 250 -4.03 -11.41 5.32
N LYS A 251 -3.34 -12.02 4.38
CA LYS A 251 -3.16 -13.48 4.34
C LYS A 251 -2.15 -13.90 5.39
N THR A 252 -2.58 -14.72 6.34
CA THR A 252 -1.72 -15.36 7.34
C THR A 252 -1.10 -16.64 6.81
N ALA A 253 0.00 -17.10 7.42
CA ALA A 253 0.65 -18.35 7.04
C ALA A 253 -0.25 -19.59 7.30
N ASP A 254 -1.24 -19.46 8.19
CA ASP A 254 -2.17 -20.52 8.59
C ASP A 254 -3.45 -20.60 7.73
N GLY A 255 -3.48 -19.95 6.56
CA GLY A 255 -4.61 -19.95 5.63
C GLY A 255 -5.29 -18.58 5.46
N ASP A 256 -6.25 -18.52 4.55
CA ASP A 256 -7.00 -17.30 4.25
C ASP A 256 -8.06 -17.03 5.33
N VAL A 257 -8.11 -15.79 5.84
CA VAL A 257 -9.13 -15.38 6.82
C VAL A 257 -10.52 -15.39 6.19
N SER A 258 -10.60 -15.26 4.86
CA SER A 258 -11.85 -15.35 4.09
C SER A 258 -12.61 -16.67 4.32
N ASP A 259 -11.89 -17.78 4.56
CA ASP A 259 -12.50 -19.11 4.70
C ASP A 259 -13.17 -19.33 6.07
N GLN A 260 -12.95 -18.45 7.05
CA GLN A 260 -13.51 -18.58 8.41
C GLN A 260 -14.75 -17.69 8.66
N LEU A 261 -15.15 -16.85 7.70
CA LEU A 261 -16.14 -15.78 7.92
C LEU A 261 -17.21 -15.66 6.82
N SER A 262 -17.66 -16.79 6.26
CA SER A 262 -18.92 -16.83 5.48
C SER A 262 -20.11 -17.22 6.38
N PRO A 263 -21.09 -16.34 6.62
CA PRO A 263 -22.37 -16.74 7.21
C PRO A 263 -23.08 -17.71 6.26
N LYS A 264 -23.43 -18.89 6.74
CA LYS A 264 -24.29 -19.84 6.01
C LYS A 264 -25.76 -19.59 6.36
N ASP A 265 -26.46 -18.91 5.47
CA ASP A 265 -27.92 -18.92 5.44
C ASP A 265 -28.42 -19.70 4.21
N GLY A 266 -29.34 -20.64 4.42
CA GLY A 266 -30.25 -21.13 3.38
C GLY A 266 -29.77 -22.29 2.48
N ALA A 267 -30.29 -23.49 2.77
CA ALA A 267 -30.42 -24.71 1.95
C ALA A 267 -30.44 -24.52 0.40
N ALA A 268 -30.04 -25.51 -0.42
CA ALA A 268 -30.49 -26.90 -0.31
C ALA A 268 -29.54 -27.97 -0.89
N ALA A 269 -29.78 -29.22 -0.48
CA ALA A 269 -29.07 -30.40 -0.97
C ALA A 269 -29.64 -30.91 -2.30
N SER A 270 -28.78 -31.37 -3.19
CA SER A 270 -29.08 -32.43 -4.15
C SER A 270 -27.89 -33.38 -4.28
N VAL A 271 -28.19 -34.66 -4.46
CA VAL A 271 -27.22 -35.76 -4.54
C VAL A 271 -26.93 -36.06 -6.00
N GLY A 272 -25.65 -36.28 -6.32
CA GLY A 272 -25.20 -36.76 -7.63
C GLY A 272 -23.68 -36.82 -7.64
N GLY A 273 -23.12 -38.01 -7.49
CA GLY A 273 -21.67 -38.22 -7.54
C GLY A 273 -21.29 -39.09 -8.72
N GLU A 274 -20.07 -38.91 -9.23
CA GLU A 274 -19.31 -39.97 -9.88
C GLU A 274 -17.81 -39.62 -9.90
N GLN A 275 -16.95 -40.65 -9.80
CA GLN A 275 -15.54 -40.63 -10.23
C GLN A 275 -15.53 -40.58 -11.78
N VAL A 276 -14.48 -40.35 -12.58
CA VAL A 276 -13.01 -40.51 -12.52
C VAL A 276 -12.42 -39.45 -13.50
N ASP A 277 -11.13 -39.28 -13.82
CA ASP A 277 -9.88 -39.99 -13.51
C ASP A 277 -8.68 -39.01 -13.51
N ALA A 278 -7.48 -39.52 -13.25
CA ALA A 278 -6.21 -38.85 -13.52
C ALA A 278 -5.70 -39.14 -14.96
N LEU A 279 -5.02 -38.17 -15.59
CA LEU A 279 -4.10 -38.48 -16.68
C LEU A 279 -2.82 -37.66 -16.62
N ARG A 280 -1.74 -38.33 -16.18
CA ARG A 280 -0.37 -37.93 -16.52
C ARG A 280 -0.18 -38.08 -18.03
N SER A 281 0.33 -37.06 -18.72
CA SER A 281 1.08 -37.28 -19.95
C SER A 281 2.57 -37.16 -19.67
N THR A 282 3.33 -38.15 -20.13
CA THR A 282 4.78 -38.24 -19.98
C THR A 282 5.37 -38.46 -21.35
N THR A 283 6.19 -37.54 -21.84
CA THR A 283 7.05 -37.80 -23.01
C THR A 283 8.42 -37.21 -22.78
N ALA A 284 9.42 -38.08 -22.84
CA ALA A 284 10.83 -37.74 -22.76
C ALA A 284 11.52 -38.08 -24.09
N SER A 285 12.44 -37.22 -24.52
CA SER A 285 13.68 -37.57 -25.21
C SER A 285 14.60 -36.33 -25.22
N SER A 286 15.86 -36.36 -24.75
CA SER A 286 17.01 -37.23 -25.11
C SER A 286 17.57 -36.85 -26.51
N VAL A 287 18.87 -36.64 -26.79
CA VAL A 287 20.17 -36.62 -26.05
C VAL A 287 21.06 -35.58 -26.80
N ALA A 288 21.97 -34.79 -26.21
CA ALA A 288 23.41 -35.08 -26.05
C ALA A 288 24.18 -33.75 -25.80
N ALA A 289 25.44 -33.66 -25.33
CA ALA A 289 26.28 -34.41 -24.38
C ALA A 289 27.79 -34.20 -24.71
N THR A 290 28.49 -33.35 -23.96
CA THR A 290 29.96 -33.30 -23.82
C THR A 290 30.27 -32.58 -22.50
N LYS A 291 30.81 -33.25 -21.46
CA LYS A 291 32.26 -33.36 -21.12
C LYS A 291 33.00 -32.01 -21.17
N ALA A 292 33.74 -31.55 -20.16
CA ALA A 292 34.08 -32.06 -18.82
C ALA A 292 34.48 -30.84 -17.91
N ALA A 293 34.94 -30.91 -16.66
CA ALA A 293 35.43 -32.01 -15.81
C ALA A 293 35.14 -31.74 -14.31
N SER A 294 35.93 -32.32 -13.39
CA SER A 294 35.74 -32.33 -11.93
C SER A 294 37.00 -31.99 -11.13
N VAL A 295 36.86 -31.31 -9.98
CA VAL A 295 37.74 -31.49 -8.80
C VAL A 295 36.89 -31.44 -7.52
N SER A 296 37.13 -32.39 -6.61
CA SER A 296 36.40 -32.56 -5.34
C SER A 296 37.00 -31.77 -4.19
N GLY A 297 36.17 -31.44 -3.20
CA GLY A 297 36.57 -31.01 -1.86
C GLY A 297 35.40 -31.17 -0.88
N SER A 298 35.57 -31.99 0.15
CA SER A 298 34.55 -32.27 1.18
C SER A 298 35.28 -32.42 2.55
N PRO A 299 34.60 -32.44 3.70
CA PRO A 299 34.78 -31.36 4.68
C PRO A 299 35.35 -31.86 6.02
N GLN A 300 35.57 -30.95 6.97
CA GLN A 300 35.85 -31.32 8.36
C GLN A 300 35.09 -30.42 9.36
N PRO A 301 34.43 -30.96 10.40
CA PRO A 301 33.55 -30.21 11.31
C PRO A 301 34.16 -29.99 12.71
N SER A 302 33.58 -29.06 13.48
CA SER A 302 33.41 -29.06 14.97
C SER A 302 33.01 -27.67 15.49
N PRO A 303 32.46 -27.52 16.71
CA PRO A 303 31.45 -28.37 17.36
C PRO A 303 30.23 -27.52 17.83
N ALA A 304 29.16 -28.19 18.26
CA ALA A 304 27.98 -27.54 18.83
C ALA A 304 28.12 -27.25 20.34
N ALA A 305 27.40 -26.23 20.82
CA ALA A 305 27.12 -26.00 22.24
C ALA A 305 25.60 -25.84 22.43
N PRO A 306 25.01 -26.30 23.55
CA PRO A 306 23.56 -26.41 23.70
C PRO A 306 22.92 -25.12 24.24
N THR A 307 21.70 -24.84 23.78
CA THR A 307 20.77 -23.94 24.48
C THR A 307 19.44 -24.64 24.74
N ASP A 308 19.09 -24.67 26.02
CA ASP A 308 17.82 -25.16 26.55
C ASP A 308 16.64 -24.32 26.04
N GLY A 309 15.47 -24.94 25.87
CA GLY A 309 14.41 -24.44 24.98
C GLY A 309 12.99 -24.77 25.43
N GLY A 310 12.58 -24.27 26.61
CA GLY A 310 11.16 -24.23 27.00
C GLY A 310 10.39 -23.14 26.23
N PRO A 311 9.12 -23.36 25.86
CA PRO A 311 8.38 -22.42 25.01
C PRO A 311 7.90 -21.20 25.79
N ARG A 312 8.50 -20.03 25.54
CA ARG A 312 7.88 -18.73 25.86
C ARG A 312 6.97 -18.31 24.70
N GLN A 313 5.67 -18.22 24.96
CA GLN A 313 4.76 -17.47 24.09
C GLN A 313 5.24 -16.02 24.01
N VAL A 314 5.52 -15.54 22.81
CA VAL A 314 5.82 -14.13 22.53
C VAL A 314 4.72 -13.60 21.63
N GLY A 315 3.94 -12.65 22.13
CA GLY A 315 2.86 -12.02 21.37
C GLY A 315 3.37 -11.27 20.13
N ALA A 316 2.48 -11.11 19.15
CA ALA A 316 2.80 -10.41 17.91
C ALA A 316 3.25 -8.97 18.17
N PRO A 317 4.32 -8.48 17.51
CA PRO A 317 4.76 -7.10 17.68
C PRO A 317 3.85 -6.15 16.89
N THR A 318 3.13 -5.28 17.59
CA THR A 318 2.53 -4.06 17.02
C THR A 318 3.64 -3.16 16.49
N LEU A 319 3.92 -3.23 15.19
CA LEU A 319 5.00 -2.48 14.55
C LEU A 319 4.50 -1.14 13.98
N THR A 320 4.15 -0.20 14.87
CA THR A 320 3.82 1.19 14.49
C THR A 320 5.10 1.97 14.17
N ALA A 321 5.79 1.60 13.09
CA ALA A 321 7.03 2.22 12.66
C ALA A 321 6.77 3.34 11.66
N LEU A 322 6.49 4.57 12.15
CA LEU A 322 6.52 5.76 11.31
C LEU A 322 7.99 6.07 10.98
N LEU A 323 8.45 5.63 9.81
CA LEU A 323 9.88 5.64 9.45
C LEU A 323 10.34 7.02 8.93
N LEU A 324 10.37 8.01 9.82
CA LEU A 324 10.87 9.38 9.59
C LEU A 324 12.42 9.47 9.48
N LEU A 325 13.05 8.51 8.78
CA LEU A 325 14.51 8.32 8.80
C LEU A 325 15.33 9.27 7.92
N THR A 326 14.70 10.16 7.14
CA THR A 326 15.38 11.02 6.15
C THR A 326 15.54 12.47 6.57
N ALA A 327 14.57 13.05 7.29
CA ALA A 327 14.56 14.48 7.61
C ALA A 327 15.65 14.90 8.63
N VAL A 328 15.93 14.04 9.63
CA VAL A 328 16.79 14.38 10.79
C VAL A 328 18.25 14.62 10.39
N GLY A 329 18.74 14.02 9.30
CA GLY A 329 20.13 14.14 8.86
C GLY A 329 20.48 15.38 8.03
N LEU A 330 19.49 16.17 7.61
CA LEU A 330 19.68 17.30 6.68
C LEU A 330 19.67 18.68 7.36
N CYS A 331 19.29 18.75 8.64
CA CYS A 331 19.09 19.98 9.41
C CYS A 331 19.75 19.91 10.80
N VAL A 332 20.89 19.23 10.89
CA VAL A 332 21.71 19.20 12.11
C VAL A 332 22.45 20.54 12.22
N GLU A 333 22.35 21.21 13.37
CA GLU A 333 23.12 22.42 13.69
C GLU A 333 24.64 22.15 13.64
N PRO A 334 25.47 23.19 13.36
CA PRO A 334 26.93 23.07 13.23
C PRO A 334 27.69 22.75 14.53
#